data_AF-A0A0F8XNR4-F1
#
_entry.id   AF-A0A0F8XNR4-F1
#
_cell.length_a   1.000
_cell.length_b   1.000
_cell.length_c   1.000
_cell.angle_alpha   90.00
_cell.angle_beta   90.00
_cell.angle_gamma   90.00
#
_symmetry.space_group_name_H-M   'P 1'
#
loop_
_entity.id
_entity.type
_entity.pdbx_description
1 polymer ?
#
loop_
_entity_poly.entity_id
_entity_poly.type
_entity_poly.pdbx_seq_one_letter_code
_entity_poly.pdbx_strand_id
1 'polypeptide(L)'
;MNLKNSVVFQLVPIVDGRPSANGAPALKGILDLDGLPGKVRYGLAKSMRAIRPVLEDIEQCRVKLIQKHAIRDKKGEPIMKGGQFQMSDPAAFNAEFQELLEVENNIDIHQVEADEAIIGAPGVTPRHIETLLALGILKDEDGEPDGAE
;
A
#
# COMPACT_ATOMS: atom_id res chain seq x y z
N MET A 1 3.93 -19.32 18.60
CA MET A 1 2.56 -19.17 18.07
C MET A 1 2.66 -18.10 16.99
N ASN A 2 2.63 -18.47 15.71
CA ASN A 2 2.76 -17.52 14.59
C ASN A 2 1.35 -17.04 14.22
N LEU A 3 0.99 -15.82 14.64
CA LEU A 3 -0.18 -15.13 14.11
C LEU A 3 0.13 -14.67 12.69
N LYS A 4 -0.69 -15.12 11.73
CA LYS A 4 -0.68 -14.65 10.34
C LYS A 4 -1.46 -13.34 10.30
N ASN A 5 -0.79 -12.20 10.43
CA ASN A 5 -1.44 -10.91 10.27
C ASN A 5 -1.43 -10.54 8.79
N SER A 6 -2.59 -10.69 8.13
CA SER A 6 -2.81 -10.24 6.76
C SER A 6 -3.10 -8.74 6.79
N VAL A 7 -2.20 -7.92 6.25
CA VAL A 7 -2.46 -6.48 6.06
C VAL A 7 -3.05 -6.30 4.67
N VAL A 8 -4.35 -5.97 4.62
CA VAL A 8 -5.04 -5.62 3.37
C VAL A 8 -4.61 -4.21 2.97
N PHE A 9 -3.62 -4.12 2.10
CA PHE A 9 -3.22 -2.86 1.50
C PHE A 9 -4.24 -2.41 0.45
N GLN A 10 -5.17 -1.53 0.82
CA GLN A 10 -5.95 -0.77 -0.16
C GLN A 10 -5.06 0.29 -0.84
N LEU A 11 -4.28 -0.13 -1.83
CA LEU A 11 -3.32 0.73 -2.53
C LEU A 11 -3.95 1.51 -3.68
N VAL A 12 -4.96 2.34 -3.41
CA VAL A 12 -5.28 3.42 -4.35
C VAL A 12 -5.88 4.60 -3.59
N PRO A 13 -5.32 5.83 -3.68
CA PRO A 13 -6.09 7.01 -3.31
C PRO A 13 -7.28 7.10 -4.28
N ILE A 14 -8.47 6.82 -3.77
CA ILE A 14 -9.74 7.12 -4.44
C ILE A 14 -9.88 8.64 -4.44
N VAL A 15 -9.67 9.27 -5.59
CA VAL A 15 -10.12 10.65 -5.83
C VAL A 15 -11.42 10.51 -6.63
N ASP A 16 -12.53 10.97 -6.04
CA ASP A 16 -13.87 10.99 -6.66
C ASP A 16 -14.42 9.63 -7.13
N GLY A 17 -14.21 8.56 -6.35
CA GLY A 17 -14.79 7.23 -6.64
C GLY A 17 -14.16 6.51 -7.84
N ARG A 18 -12.94 6.91 -8.27
CA ARG A 18 -12.25 6.31 -9.42
C ARG A 18 -10.78 5.99 -9.08
N PRO A 19 -10.20 4.91 -9.65
CA PRO A 19 -8.79 4.59 -9.44
C PRO A 19 -7.91 5.71 -9.99
N SER A 20 -7.17 6.39 -9.11
CA SER A 20 -6.22 7.44 -9.51
C SER A 20 -4.97 6.81 -10.13
N ALA A 21 -4.52 7.34 -11.27
CA ALA A 21 -3.28 6.94 -11.95
C ALA A 21 -2.00 7.40 -11.23
N ASN A 22 -2.14 8.10 -10.10
CA ASN A 22 -1.01 8.34 -9.21
C ASN A 22 -0.78 7.04 -8.44
N GLY A 23 0.08 6.20 -9.00
CA GLY A 23 0.52 4.94 -8.40
C GLY A 23 0.86 5.11 -6.92
N ALA A 24 0.72 4.00 -6.18
CA ALA A 24 0.88 3.88 -4.73
C ALA A 24 1.59 5.08 -4.10
N PRO A 25 0.92 5.84 -3.19
CA PRO A 25 1.53 7.02 -2.60
C PRO A 25 2.91 6.63 -2.13
N ALA A 26 3.93 7.33 -2.64
CA ALA A 26 5.30 6.94 -2.44
C ALA A 26 5.52 6.75 -0.93
N LEU A 27 5.60 5.50 -0.47
CA LEU A 27 5.74 5.15 0.95
C LEU A 27 6.95 5.87 1.57
N LYS A 28 7.90 6.25 0.71
CA LYS A 28 9.06 7.11 0.97
C LYS A 28 8.71 8.46 1.62
N GLY A 29 7.55 9.06 1.33
CA GLY A 29 7.13 10.33 1.92
C GLY A 29 6.24 10.19 3.16
N ILE A 30 5.70 8.99 3.41
CA ILE A 30 4.76 8.75 4.50
C ILE A 30 5.50 8.49 5.83
N LEU A 31 6.74 8.02 5.78
CA LEU A 31 7.55 7.74 6.97
C LEU A 31 8.95 8.30 6.76
N ASP A 32 9.17 9.51 7.24
CA ASP A 32 10.53 9.99 7.43
C ASP A 32 11.19 9.06 8.47
N LEU A 33 12.23 8.34 8.07
CA LEU A 33 12.88 7.35 8.93
C LEU A 33 13.77 8.01 9.98
N ASP A 34 14.07 9.29 9.79
CA ASP A 34 14.93 10.08 10.64
C ASP A 34 14.19 10.43 11.94
N GLY A 35 14.81 10.09 13.08
CA GLY A 35 14.22 10.26 14.41
C GLY A 35 13.48 9.02 14.96
N LEU A 36 13.26 7.97 14.15
CA LEU A 36 12.66 6.74 14.66
C LEU A 36 13.67 5.92 15.50
N PRO A 37 13.22 5.30 16.61
CA PRO A 37 14.03 4.35 17.37
C PRO A 37 14.57 3.21 16.50
N GLY A 38 15.78 2.74 16.83
CA GLY A 38 16.49 1.76 16.00
C GLY A 38 15.71 0.47 15.70
N LYS A 39 14.93 -0.03 16.68
CA LYS A 39 14.07 -1.22 16.52
C LYS A 39 12.93 -0.97 15.52
N VAL A 40 12.24 0.15 15.67
CA VAL A 40 11.14 0.57 14.77
C VAL A 40 11.66 0.77 13.35
N ARG A 41 12.79 1.46 13.20
CA ARG A 41 13.43 1.67 11.89
C ARG A 41 13.80 0.35 11.22
N TYR A 42 14.32 -0.62 11.97
CA TYR A 42 14.62 -1.95 11.44
C TYR A 42 13.35 -2.71 11.03
N GLY A 43 12.32 -2.72 11.88
CA GLY A 43 11.04 -3.35 11.58
C GLY A 43 10.40 -2.79 10.33
N LEU A 44 10.30 -1.46 10.25
CA LEU A 44 9.82 -0.77 9.06
C LEU A 44 10.65 -1.09 7.82
N ALA A 45 11.99 -1.05 7.89
CA ALA A 45 12.83 -1.39 6.75
C ALA A 45 12.64 -2.84 6.27
N LYS A 46 12.44 -3.79 7.19
CA LYS A 46 12.18 -5.20 6.85
C LYS A 46 10.79 -5.38 6.24
N SER A 47 9.75 -4.82 6.85
CA SER A 47 8.38 -4.84 6.33
C SER A 47 8.30 -4.21 4.94
N MET A 48 8.96 -3.07 4.72
CA MET A 48 9.04 -2.43 3.41
C MET A 48 9.73 -3.28 2.35
N ARG A 49 10.65 -4.18 2.71
CA ARG A 49 11.24 -5.12 1.73
C ARG A 49 10.27 -6.24 1.36
N ALA A 50 9.38 -6.63 2.28
CA ALA A 50 8.35 -7.63 2.01
C ALA A 50 7.19 -7.04 1.17
N ILE A 51 6.81 -5.78 1.42
CA ILE A 51 5.70 -5.11 0.73
C ILE A 51 6.05 -4.75 -0.72
N ARG A 52 7.26 -4.24 -0.98
CA ARG A 52 7.69 -3.76 -2.31
C ARG A 52 7.39 -4.71 -3.47
N PRO A 53 7.78 -6.00 -3.46
CA PRO A 53 7.52 -6.89 -4.60
C PRO A 53 6.02 -7.05 -4.88
N VAL A 54 5.19 -7.09 -3.84
CA VAL A 54 3.72 -7.15 -4.00
C VAL A 54 3.19 -5.90 -4.70
N LEU A 55 3.69 -4.71 -4.34
CA LEU A 55 3.32 -3.46 -5.03
C LEU A 55 3.73 -3.49 -6.50
N GLU A 56 4.93 -4.00 -6.78
CA GLU A 56 5.46 -4.11 -8.13
C GLU A 56 4.61 -5.07 -8.98
N ASP A 57 4.21 -6.22 -8.43
CA ASP A 57 3.36 -7.19 -9.10
C ASP A 57 1.96 -6.62 -9.40
N ILE A 58 1.34 -5.94 -8.42
CA ILE A 58 0.04 -5.28 -8.61
C ILE A 58 0.12 -4.22 -9.71
N GLU A 59 1.15 -3.38 -9.69
CA GLU A 59 1.34 -2.35 -10.71
C GLU A 59 1.57 -2.95 -12.10
N GLN A 60 2.36 -4.03 -12.21
CA GLN A 60 2.54 -4.74 -13.47
C GLN A 60 1.22 -5.32 -14.00
N CYS A 61 0.39 -5.90 -13.14
CA CYS A 61 -0.94 -6.36 -13.51
C CYS A 61 -1.83 -5.22 -13.98
N ARG A 62 -1.84 -4.08 -13.27
CA ARG A 62 -2.59 -2.88 -13.66
C ARG A 62 -2.16 -2.36 -15.04
N VAL A 63 -0.86 -2.28 -15.31
CA VAL A 63 -0.33 -1.87 -16.62
C VAL A 63 -0.79 -2.81 -17.72
N LYS A 64 -0.76 -4.13 -17.49
CA LYS A 64 -1.26 -5.12 -18.46
C LYS A 64 -2.76 -4.97 -18.72
N LEU A 65 -3.57 -4.71 -17.69
CA LEU A 65 -5.00 -4.44 -17.84
C LEU A 65 -5.24 -3.19 -18.70
N ILE A 66 -4.50 -2.10 -18.46
CA ILE A 66 -4.56 -0.90 -19.29
C ILE A 66 -4.17 -1.22 -20.73
N GLN A 67 -3.08 -1.94 -20.96
CA GLN A 67 -2.64 -2.32 -22.31
C GLN A 67 -3.68 -3.18 -23.04
N LYS A 68 -4.40 -4.04 -22.32
CA LYS A 68 -5.45 -4.91 -22.86
C LYS A 68 -6.70 -4.13 -23.25
N HIS A 69 -7.12 -3.19 -22.42
CA HIS A 69 -8.44 -2.54 -22.53
C HIS A 69 -8.41 -1.09 -23.03
N ALA A 70 -7.24 -0.47 -23.17
CA ALA A 70 -7.14 0.92 -23.61
C ALA A 70 -7.34 1.06 -25.13
N ILE A 71 -8.01 2.15 -25.51
CA ILE A 71 -8.00 2.67 -26.87
C ILE A 71 -6.58 3.10 -27.21
N ARG A 72 -6.07 2.60 -28.33
CA ARG A 72 -4.72 2.89 -28.82
C ARG A 72 -4.72 3.94 -29.92
N ASP A 73 -3.65 4.72 -29.96
CA ASP A 73 -3.39 5.64 -31.06
C ASP A 73 -2.84 4.90 -32.29
N LYS A 74 -2.51 5.65 -33.34
CA LYS A 74 -1.96 5.10 -34.59
C LYS A 74 -0.57 4.45 -34.42
N LYS A 75 0.13 4.70 -33.32
CA LYS A 75 1.43 4.11 -32.99
C LYS A 75 1.28 2.87 -32.10
N GLY A 76 0.06 2.55 -31.66
CA GLY A 76 -0.24 1.43 -30.79
C GLY A 76 -0.16 1.77 -29.29
N GLU A 77 0.00 3.04 -28.93
CA GLU A 77 0.13 3.48 -27.54
C GLU A 77 -1.24 3.85 -26.94
N PRO A 78 -1.50 3.55 -25.65
CA PRO A 78 -2.74 3.93 -24.96
C PRO A 78 -3.00 5.45 -24.99
N ILE A 79 -4.21 5.86 -25.35
CA ILE A 79 -4.61 7.26 -25.38
C ILE A 79 -4.98 7.73 -23.96
N MET A 80 -4.46 8.89 -23.56
CA MET A 80 -4.84 9.59 -22.33
C MET A 80 -5.59 10.89 -22.61
N LYS A 81 -6.65 11.16 -21.85
CA LYS A 81 -7.36 12.45 -21.82
C LYS A 81 -7.67 12.83 -20.37
N GLY A 82 -7.36 14.07 -19.99
CA GLY A 82 -7.63 14.56 -18.63
C GLY A 82 -6.97 13.72 -17.53
N GLY A 83 -5.79 13.16 -17.79
CA GLY A 83 -5.08 12.29 -16.83
C GLY A 83 -5.62 10.84 -16.75
N GLN A 84 -6.58 10.47 -17.60
CA GLN A 84 -7.19 9.12 -17.59
C GLN A 84 -6.98 8.41 -18.92
N PHE A 85 -6.59 7.14 -18.86
CA PHE A 85 -6.56 6.26 -20.03
C PHE A 85 -7.97 6.04 -20.56
N GLN A 86 -8.14 6.12 -21.86
CA GLN A 86 -9.41 5.88 -22.51
C GLN A 86 -9.57 4.37 -22.72
N MET A 87 -10.61 3.76 -22.16
CA MET A 87 -10.88 2.33 -22.32
C MET A 87 -11.82 2.08 -23.50
N SER A 88 -11.57 1.03 -24.28
CA SER A 88 -12.49 0.56 -25.31
C SER A 88 -13.72 -0.11 -24.71
N ASP A 89 -13.55 -0.79 -23.58
CA ASP A 89 -14.63 -1.37 -22.78
C ASP A 89 -14.38 -1.09 -21.28
N PRO A 90 -14.93 0.01 -20.75
CA PRO A 90 -14.79 0.35 -19.33
C PRO A 90 -15.40 -0.70 -18.39
N ALA A 91 -16.45 -1.41 -18.80
CA ALA A 91 -17.11 -2.39 -17.94
C ALA A 91 -16.24 -3.63 -17.76
N ALA A 92 -15.67 -4.14 -18.85
CA ALA A 92 -14.74 -5.27 -18.81
C ALA A 92 -13.46 -4.92 -18.03
N PHE A 93 -12.89 -3.73 -18.26
CA PHE A 93 -11.74 -3.26 -17.49
C PHE A 93 -12.06 -3.21 -15.99
N ASN A 94 -13.20 -2.63 -15.60
CA ASN A 94 -13.57 -2.51 -14.19
C ASN A 94 -13.76 -3.88 -13.54
N ALA A 95 -14.38 -4.85 -14.22
CA ALA A 95 -14.54 -6.20 -13.69
C ALA A 95 -13.18 -6.86 -13.39
N GLU A 96 -12.26 -6.88 -14.36
CA GLU A 96 -10.93 -7.46 -14.17
C GLU A 96 -10.07 -6.67 -13.16
N PHE A 97 -10.26 -5.35 -13.09
CA PHE A 97 -9.57 -4.52 -12.10
C PHE A 97 -10.09 -4.80 -10.68
N GLN A 98 -11.39 -5.05 -10.50
CA GLN A 98 -11.93 -5.48 -9.20
C GLN A 98 -11.36 -6.83 -8.78
N GLU A 99 -11.28 -7.80 -9.68
CA GLU A 99 -10.65 -9.10 -9.39
C GLU A 99 -9.19 -8.93 -8.93
N LEU A 100 -8.43 -7.99 -9.51
CA LEU A 100 -7.08 -7.66 -9.06
C LEU A 100 -7.05 -7.07 -7.64
N LEU A 101 -8.04 -6.23 -7.28
CA LEU A 101 -8.14 -5.64 -5.95
C LEU A 101 -8.55 -6.65 -4.87
N GLU A 102 -9.24 -7.72 -5.26
CA GLU A 102 -9.64 -8.81 -4.37
C GLU A 102 -8.50 -9.80 -4.07
N VAL A 103 -7.32 -9.65 -4.70
CA VAL A 103 -6.18 -10.52 -4.44
C VAL A 103 -5.68 -10.35 -3.01
N GLU A 104 -5.89 -11.39 -2.21
CA GLU A 104 -5.34 -11.48 -0.85
C GLU A 104 -3.83 -11.69 -0.89
N ASN A 105 -3.10 -10.84 -0.17
CA ASN A 105 -1.65 -10.90 -0.07
C ASN A 105 -1.23 -11.18 1.38
N ASN A 106 -0.53 -12.29 1.59
CA ASN A 106 0.05 -12.62 2.89
C ASN A 106 1.47 -12.07 2.96
N ILE A 107 1.63 -10.91 3.58
CA ILE A 107 2.92 -10.22 3.73
C ILE A 107 3.43 -10.43 5.16
N ASP A 108 4.66 -10.93 5.30
CA ASP A 108 5.32 -11.04 6.60
C ASP A 108 5.83 -9.67 7.06
N ILE A 109 5.07 -9.05 7.96
CA ILE A 109 5.40 -7.76 8.57
C ILE A 109 6.22 -7.99 9.84
N HIS A 110 7.33 -7.28 9.97
CA HIS A 110 8.15 -7.34 11.17
C HIS A 110 7.56 -6.47 12.28
N GLN A 111 6.99 -7.14 13.28
CA GLN A 111 6.37 -6.51 14.43
C GLN A 111 7.39 -6.08 15.49
N VAL A 112 7.09 -4.97 16.13
CA VAL A 112 7.82 -4.37 17.24
C VAL A 112 6.78 -4.01 18.30
N GLU A 113 6.97 -4.51 19.52
CA GLU A 113 6.09 -4.14 20.64
C GLU A 113 6.24 -2.64 20.93
N ALA A 114 5.13 -1.91 21.05
CA ALA A 114 5.19 -0.52 21.46
C ALA A 114 5.65 -0.43 22.93
N ASP A 115 6.45 0.59 23.23
CA ASP A 115 6.84 0.94 24.59
C ASP A 115 6.96 2.46 24.72
N GLU A 116 7.01 2.96 25.96
CA GLU A 116 7.15 4.40 26.24
C GLU A 116 8.40 5.00 25.60
N ALA A 117 9.48 4.23 25.45
CA ALA A 117 10.72 4.70 24.84
C ALA A 117 10.57 4.89 23.32
N ILE A 118 9.64 4.17 22.68
CA ILE A 118 9.28 4.33 21.28
C ILE A 118 8.27 5.45 21.11
N ILE A 119 7.20 5.45 21.89
CA ILE A 119 6.10 6.42 21.79
C ILE A 119 6.59 7.83 22.15
N GLY A 120 7.42 7.95 23.19
CA GLY A 120 7.98 9.20 23.67
C GLY A 120 9.29 9.62 23.01
N ALA A 121 9.78 8.88 21.99
CA ALA A 121 11.04 9.20 21.35
C ALA A 121 11.02 10.57 20.64
N PRO A 122 12.07 11.38 20.76
CA PRO A 122 12.18 12.65 20.04
C PRO A 122 12.06 12.47 18.52
N GLY A 123 11.10 13.14 17.89
CA GLY A 123 10.84 13.04 16.45
C GLY A 123 9.79 12.00 16.07
N VAL A 124 9.33 11.18 17.01
CA VAL A 124 8.13 10.36 16.81
C VAL A 124 6.89 11.24 17.01
N THR A 125 6.05 11.31 15.98
CA THR A 125 4.79 12.08 16.01
C THR A 125 3.62 11.11 16.16
N PRO A 126 2.44 11.57 16.62
CA PRO A 126 1.24 10.73 16.65
C PRO A 126 0.94 10.08 15.29
N ARG A 127 1.13 10.82 14.19
CA ARG A 127 0.99 10.30 12.83
C ARG A 127 1.95 9.16 12.52
N HIS A 128 3.19 9.19 13.02
CA HIS A 128 4.13 8.08 12.86
C HIS A 128 3.59 6.83 13.57
N ILE A 129 3.06 6.98 14.78
CA ILE A 129 2.52 5.87 15.57
C ILE A 129 1.29 5.28 14.88
N GLU A 130 0.32 6.12 14.50
CA GLU A 130 -0.88 5.72 13.75
C GLU A 130 -0.51 4.94 12.48
N THR A 131 0.47 5.44 11.73
CA THR A 131 0.93 4.78 10.50
C THR A 131 1.58 3.43 10.79
N LEU A 132 2.43 3.34 11.82
CA LEU A 132 3.12 2.10 12.17
C LEU A 132 2.16 1.04 12.73
N LEU A 133 1.12 1.44 13.46
CA LEU A 133 0.03 0.57 13.91
C LEU A 133 -0.80 0.08 12.72
N ALA A 134 -1.23 0.98 11.83
CA ALA A 134 -2.01 0.63 10.64
C ALA A 134 -1.26 -0.32 9.68
N LEU A 135 0.08 -0.21 9.63
CA LEU A 135 0.93 -1.13 8.87
C LEU A 135 1.21 -2.45 9.61
N GLY A 136 0.75 -2.61 10.85
CA GLY A 136 1.00 -3.77 11.70
C GLY A 136 2.47 -3.92 12.12
N ILE A 137 3.26 -2.83 12.07
CA ILE A 137 4.67 -2.82 12.47
C ILE A 137 4.79 -2.60 13.98
N LEU A 138 3.98 -1.70 14.54
CA LEU A 138 3.82 -1.60 15.99
C LEU A 138 2.63 -2.45 16.42
N LYS A 139 2.72 -3.01 17.62
CA LYS A 139 1.58 -3.54 18.36
C LYS A 139 1.25 -2.60 19.51
N ASP A 140 -0.02 -2.43 19.82
CA ASP A 140 -0.44 -1.75 21.04
C ASP A 140 -0.07 -2.58 22.29
N GLU A 141 -0.28 -2.00 23.47
CA GLU A 141 0.01 -2.64 24.76
C GLU A 141 -0.93 -3.84 25.04
N ASP A 142 -2.05 -3.93 24.32
CA ASP A 142 -3.04 -5.01 24.42
C ASP A 142 -2.80 -6.17 23.42
N GLY A 143 -1.84 -6.01 22.50
CA GLY A 143 -1.43 -7.03 21.53
C GLY A 143 -2.29 -7.15 20.27
N GLU A 144 -3.22 -6.23 20.03
CA GLU A 144 -4.15 -6.25 18.90
C GLU A 144 -3.74 -5.19 17.85
N PRO A 145 -3.79 -5.50 16.55
CA PRO A 145 -3.78 -4.46 15.53
C PRO A 145 -5.15 -3.75 15.54
N ASP A 146 -5.18 -2.46 15.89
CA ASP A 146 -6.39 -1.65 15.80
C ASP A 146 -7.01 -1.77 14.39
N GLY A 147 -8.17 -2.44 14.30
CA GLY A 147 -8.80 -2.85 13.05
C GLY A 147 -9.42 -4.26 13.00
N ALA A 148 -9.42 -5.03 14.10
CA ALA A 148 -10.16 -6.30 14.21
C ALA A 148 -11.57 -6.09 14.79
N GLU A 149 -12.50 -5.57 14.00
CA GLU A 149 -13.95 -5.78 14.19
C GLU A 149 -14.56 -6.50 12.98
#